data_AF-A0A9X0HLI2-F1
#
_entry.id   AF-A0A9X0HLI2-F1
#
_cell.length_a   1.000
_cell.length_b   1.000
_cell.length_c   1.000
_cell.angle_alpha   90.00
_cell.angle_beta   90.00
_cell.angle_gamma   90.00
#
_symmetry.space_group_name_H-M   'P 1'
#
loop_
_entity.id
_entity.type
_entity.pdbx_description
1 polymer ?
#
loop_
_entity_poly.entity_id
_entity_poly.type
_entity_poly.pdbx_seq_one_letter_code
_entity_poly.pdbx_strand_id
1 'polypeptide(L)'
;MRTYYQVLELSEQATAEDIRRAYLRLVRITHPDRTPDPAAHQRYLLVNEAYDTLRQPASRARYDAQLALQRQPVAPVATPPPFPGNAFQVLRVPYAASQTQIEQAYQRLAAPLRRNTTDPALRRYLRTVEHAYAVLRDPRWRQQHYEQVRHQNVQRTALDRFRALYAGYASVARRSCRWLVLLPLLVWADYWLPGRSVLARPLLLQCYQVQGERSCFVRTTEGPFLTTIELPGGIEQYKLRISWLFRFVHAAELPSGENLPLLINQTTLASMSVILLLLCCLSQQRRLTAEGTVQVAIAAAFMAVLVLLLAIFNAYRY
;
A
#
# COMPACT_ATOMS: atom_id res chain seq x y z
N MET A 1 -22.11 -12.71 -18.97
CA MET A 1 -22.91 -12.04 -20.03
C MET A 1 -24.32 -12.61 -20.00
N ARG A 2 -25.36 -11.77 -20.12
CA ARG A 2 -26.76 -12.25 -20.17
C ARG A 2 -27.13 -12.63 -21.60
N THR A 3 -27.80 -13.76 -21.80
CA THR A 3 -28.27 -14.18 -23.13
C THR A 3 -29.59 -13.48 -23.50
N TYR A 4 -29.92 -13.39 -24.80
CA TYR A 4 -31.21 -12.83 -25.25
C TYR A 4 -32.40 -13.65 -24.73
N TYR A 5 -32.23 -14.96 -24.54
CA TYR A 5 -33.20 -15.83 -23.86
C TYR A 5 -33.42 -15.41 -22.40
N GLN A 6 -32.35 -15.09 -21.67
CA GLN A 6 -32.46 -14.59 -20.30
C GLN A 6 -33.09 -13.19 -20.22
N VAL A 7 -32.85 -12.33 -21.21
CA VAL A 7 -33.50 -11.01 -21.30
C VAL A 7 -35.01 -11.14 -21.50
N LEU A 8 -35.46 -12.13 -22.28
CA LEU A 8 -36.88 -12.45 -22.45
C LEU A 8 -37.45 -13.39 -21.37
N GLU A 9 -36.64 -13.79 -20.38
CA GLU A 9 -37.03 -14.72 -19.31
C GLU A 9 -37.53 -16.08 -19.85
N LEU A 10 -36.84 -16.60 -20.87
CA LEU A 10 -37.18 -17.83 -21.59
C LEU A 10 -36.02 -18.85 -21.57
N SER A 11 -36.39 -20.11 -21.78
CA SER A 11 -35.44 -21.18 -22.12
C SER A 11 -34.98 -21.04 -23.57
N GLU A 12 -33.79 -21.55 -23.88
CA GLU A 12 -33.24 -21.58 -25.25
C GLU A 12 -34.04 -22.51 -26.17
N GLN A 13 -34.79 -23.44 -25.57
CA GLN A 13 -35.74 -24.32 -26.25
C GLN A 13 -37.11 -23.67 -26.49
N ALA A 14 -37.31 -22.40 -26.12
CA ALA A 14 -38.58 -21.71 -26.28
C ALA A 14 -39.02 -21.65 -27.76
N THR A 15 -40.32 -21.85 -27.97
CA THR A 15 -40.93 -21.77 -29.30
C THR A 15 -41.07 -20.31 -29.75
N ALA A 16 -41.30 -20.09 -31.05
CA ALA A 16 -41.54 -18.73 -31.56
C ALA A 16 -42.78 -18.07 -30.90
N GLU A 17 -43.77 -18.87 -30.51
CA GLU A 17 -44.95 -18.40 -29.80
C GLU A 17 -44.63 -17.97 -28.36
N ASP A 18 -43.76 -18.71 -27.66
CA ASP A 18 -43.28 -18.34 -26.33
C ASP A 18 -42.48 -17.02 -26.36
N ILE A 19 -41.60 -16.87 -27.37
CA ILE A 19 -40.82 -15.65 -27.60
C ILE A 19 -41.74 -14.44 -27.81
N ARG A 20 -42.79 -14.59 -28.62
CA ARG A 20 -43.78 -13.54 -28.86
C ARG A 20 -44.58 -13.21 -27.60
N ARG A 21 -45.02 -14.22 -26.84
CA ARG A 21 -45.78 -14.02 -25.60
C ARG A 21 -44.96 -13.31 -24.52
N ALA A 22 -43.70 -13.71 -24.35
CA ALA A 22 -42.79 -13.09 -23.39
C ALA A 22 -42.47 -11.63 -23.76
N TYR A 23 -42.23 -11.36 -25.04
CA TYR A 23 -42.03 -9.98 -25.54
C TYR A 23 -43.23 -9.09 -25.23
N LEU A 24 -44.46 -9.52 -25.56
CA LEU A 24 -45.66 -8.74 -25.28
C LEU A 24 -45.90 -8.49 -23.79
N ARG A 25 -45.56 -9.47 -22.93
CA ARG A 25 -45.61 -9.31 -21.47
C ARG A 25 -44.61 -8.25 -21.00
N LEU A 26 -43.36 -8.36 -21.44
CA LEU A 26 -42.26 -7.50 -20.99
C LEU A 26 -42.43 -6.07 -21.49
N VAL A 27 -42.81 -5.86 -22.75
CA VAL A 27 -43.10 -4.53 -23.32
C VAL A 27 -44.19 -3.82 -22.55
N ARG A 28 -45.26 -4.51 -22.12
CA ARG A 28 -46.33 -3.90 -21.32
C ARG A 28 -45.86 -3.39 -19.96
N ILE A 29 -44.86 -4.05 -19.37
CA ILE A 29 -44.29 -3.73 -18.06
C ILE A 29 -43.21 -2.63 -18.19
N THR A 30 -42.43 -2.65 -19.27
CA THR A 30 -41.29 -1.75 -19.47
C THR A 30 -41.59 -0.55 -20.39
N HIS A 31 -42.83 -0.37 -20.86
CA HIS A 31 -43.18 0.71 -21.78
C HIS A 31 -42.88 2.09 -21.14
N PRO A 32 -42.19 3.00 -21.84
CA PRO A 32 -41.82 4.31 -21.28
C PRO A 32 -43.04 5.14 -20.83
N ASP A 33 -44.17 5.03 -21.52
CA ASP A 33 -45.41 5.73 -21.16
C ASP A 33 -46.08 5.21 -19.87
N ARG A 34 -45.80 3.97 -19.46
CA ARG A 34 -46.40 3.36 -18.26
C ARG A 34 -45.48 3.35 -17.06
N THR A 35 -44.18 3.31 -17.31
CA THR A 35 -43.15 3.21 -16.28
C THR A 35 -42.09 4.27 -16.57
N PRO A 36 -42.25 5.51 -16.08
CA PRO A 36 -41.30 6.61 -16.29
C PRO A 36 -40.06 6.46 -15.39
N ASP A 37 -39.40 5.31 -15.48
CA ASP A 37 -38.13 4.99 -14.80
C ASP A 37 -37.02 4.87 -15.87
N PRO A 38 -35.89 5.58 -15.73
CA PRO A 38 -34.73 5.41 -16.60
C PRO A 38 -34.27 3.95 -16.77
N ALA A 39 -34.42 3.11 -15.74
CA ALA A 39 -34.07 1.69 -15.81
C ALA A 39 -35.07 0.88 -16.66
N ALA A 40 -36.35 1.28 -16.67
CA ALA A 40 -37.37 0.65 -17.52
C ALA A 40 -37.10 0.92 -19.00
N HIS A 41 -36.62 2.12 -19.35
CA HIS A 41 -36.24 2.45 -20.72
C HIS A 41 -35.08 1.58 -21.22
N GLN A 42 -34.03 1.40 -20.41
CA GLN A 42 -32.91 0.52 -20.77
C GLN A 42 -33.36 -0.94 -20.93
N ARG A 43 -34.23 -1.43 -20.04
CA ARG A 43 -34.78 -2.79 -20.14
C ARG A 43 -35.66 -2.96 -21.37
N TYR A 44 -36.43 -1.94 -21.75
CA TYR A 44 -37.24 -1.94 -22.97
C TYR A 44 -36.37 -2.08 -24.24
N LEU A 45 -35.27 -1.33 -24.33
CA LEU A 45 -34.34 -1.43 -25.46
C LEU A 45 -33.74 -2.84 -25.59
N LEU A 46 -33.31 -3.43 -24.47
CA LEU A 46 -32.76 -4.79 -24.45
C LEU A 46 -33.80 -5.85 -24.83
N VAL A 47 -35.06 -5.69 -24.39
CA VAL A 47 -36.17 -6.59 -24.73
C VAL A 47 -36.49 -6.53 -26.22
N ASN A 48 -36.46 -5.35 -26.83
CA ASN A 48 -36.66 -5.18 -28.27
C ASN A 48 -35.52 -5.84 -29.07
N GLU A 49 -34.27 -5.59 -28.70
CA GLU A 49 -33.09 -6.18 -29.35
C GLU A 49 -33.09 -7.71 -29.28
N ALA A 50 -33.42 -8.26 -28.09
CA ALA A 50 -33.55 -9.70 -27.88
C ALA A 50 -34.67 -10.30 -28.74
N TYR A 51 -35.83 -9.62 -28.82
CA TYR A 51 -36.94 -10.08 -29.64
C TYR A 51 -36.63 -10.02 -31.14
N ASP A 52 -36.04 -8.93 -31.63
CA ASP A 52 -35.71 -8.76 -33.05
C ASP A 52 -34.72 -9.84 -33.53
N THR A 53 -33.76 -10.21 -32.67
CA THR A 53 -32.80 -11.28 -32.96
C THR A 53 -33.46 -12.67 -32.90
N LEU A 54 -34.29 -12.94 -31.89
CA LEU A 54 -34.84 -14.28 -31.65
C LEU A 54 -36.12 -14.60 -32.46
N ARG A 55 -36.84 -13.57 -32.94
CA ARG A 55 -38.08 -13.74 -33.73
C ARG A 55 -37.81 -14.29 -35.13
N GLN A 56 -36.68 -13.92 -35.74
CA GLN A 56 -36.34 -14.36 -37.09
C GLN A 56 -35.55 -15.67 -37.05
N PRO A 57 -35.97 -16.74 -37.75
CA PRO A 57 -35.28 -18.03 -37.69
C PRO A 57 -33.80 -17.97 -38.09
N ALA A 58 -33.46 -17.19 -39.12
CA ALA A 58 -32.08 -17.03 -39.59
C ALA A 58 -31.19 -16.30 -38.57
N SER A 59 -31.72 -15.25 -37.94
CA SER A 59 -31.00 -14.47 -36.92
C SER A 59 -30.84 -15.25 -35.62
N ARG A 60 -31.88 -16.00 -35.22
CA ARG A 60 -31.83 -16.95 -34.09
C ARG A 60 -30.77 -18.03 -34.33
N ALA A 61 -30.75 -18.66 -35.50
CA ALA A 61 -29.76 -19.70 -35.80
C ALA A 61 -28.31 -19.18 -35.75
N ARG A 62 -28.07 -17.95 -36.22
CA ARG A 62 -26.75 -17.30 -36.12
C ARG A 62 -26.37 -17.01 -34.66
N TYR A 63 -27.32 -16.49 -33.88
CA TYR A 63 -27.12 -16.22 -32.46
C TYR A 63 -26.82 -17.52 -31.69
N ASP A 64 -27.59 -18.58 -31.94
CA ASP A 64 -27.42 -19.89 -31.31
C ASP A 64 -26.05 -20.51 -31.68
N ALA A 65 -25.61 -20.37 -32.92
CA ALA A 65 -24.28 -20.81 -33.35
C ALA A 65 -23.15 -20.03 -32.65
N GLN A 66 -23.30 -18.71 -32.49
CA GLN A 66 -22.33 -17.88 -31.76
C GLN A 66 -22.29 -18.25 -30.28
N LEU A 67 -23.46 -18.48 -29.67
CA LEU A 67 -23.59 -18.89 -28.29
C LEU A 67 -22.96 -20.28 -28.06
N ALA A 68 -23.10 -21.20 -29.02
CA ALA A 68 -22.46 -22.50 -29.00
C ALA A 68 -20.92 -22.39 -29.08
N LEU A 69 -20.38 -21.54 -29.96
CA LEU A 69 -18.94 -21.28 -30.05
C LEU A 69 -18.37 -20.70 -28.75
N GLN A 70 -19.09 -19.79 -28.10
CA GLN A 70 -18.70 -19.21 -26.81
C GLN A 70 -18.73 -20.24 -25.66
N ARG A 71 -19.60 -21.25 -25.78
CA ARG A 71 -19.77 -22.33 -24.79
C ARG A 71 -18.89 -23.54 -25.05
N GLN A 72 -18.23 -23.61 -26.20
CA GLN A 72 -17.26 -24.67 -26.45
C GLN A 72 -16.22 -24.64 -25.33
N PRO A 73 -16.10 -25.72 -24.53
CA PRO A 73 -15.05 -25.78 -23.54
C PRO A 73 -13.74 -25.70 -24.31
N VAL A 74 -12.96 -24.65 -24.03
CA VAL A 74 -11.56 -24.60 -24.45
C VAL A 74 -10.96 -25.90 -23.96
N ALA A 75 -10.56 -26.78 -24.89
CA ALA A 75 -9.92 -28.04 -24.53
C ALA A 75 -8.82 -27.71 -23.51
N PRO A 76 -8.76 -28.38 -22.34
CA PRO A 76 -7.80 -28.05 -21.32
C PRO A 76 -6.42 -28.06 -21.97
N VAL A 77 -5.83 -26.87 -22.11
CA VAL A 77 -4.48 -26.70 -22.61
C VAL A 77 -3.63 -27.62 -21.73
N ALA A 78 -3.01 -28.64 -22.32
CA ALA A 78 -2.16 -29.55 -21.56
C ALA A 78 -1.09 -28.69 -20.86
N THR A 79 -1.28 -28.47 -19.57
CA THR A 79 -0.43 -27.56 -18.80
C THR A 79 0.94 -28.22 -18.66
N PRO A 80 2.04 -27.49 -18.89
CA PRO A 80 3.36 -28.04 -18.68
C PRO A 80 3.48 -28.55 -17.23
N PRO A 81 4.20 -29.66 -17.00
CA PRO A 81 4.41 -30.15 -15.65
C PRO A 81 5.10 -29.05 -14.82
N PRO A 82 4.59 -28.72 -13.61
CA PRO A 82 5.18 -27.66 -12.81
C PRO A 82 6.61 -28.05 -12.42
N PHE A 83 7.56 -27.15 -12.64
CA PHE A 83 8.96 -27.40 -12.32
C PHE A 83 9.52 -26.30 -11.41
N PRO A 84 9.97 -26.65 -10.18
CA PRO A 84 10.59 -25.68 -9.30
C PRO A 84 11.98 -25.31 -9.83
N GLY A 85 12.10 -24.10 -10.37
CA GLY A 85 13.36 -23.53 -10.84
C GLY A 85 13.59 -23.65 -12.34
N ASN A 86 14.84 -23.83 -12.75
CA ASN A 86 15.25 -23.74 -14.14
C ASN A 86 15.65 -25.11 -14.73
N ALA A 87 14.73 -25.73 -15.47
CA ALA A 87 14.95 -27.02 -16.14
C ALA A 87 16.18 -27.01 -17.08
N PHE A 88 16.46 -25.89 -17.76
CA PHE A 88 17.62 -25.76 -18.64
C PHE A 88 18.94 -25.88 -17.87
N GLN A 89 19.01 -25.33 -16.64
CA GLN A 89 20.18 -25.45 -15.77
C GLN A 89 20.35 -26.86 -15.23
N VAL A 90 19.25 -27.55 -14.90
CA VAL A 90 19.31 -28.94 -14.42
C VAL A 90 19.86 -29.87 -15.50
N LEU A 91 19.39 -29.74 -16.74
CA LEU A 91 19.94 -30.48 -17.88
C LEU A 91 21.27 -29.92 -18.41
N ARG A 92 21.73 -28.77 -17.89
CA ARG A 92 22.95 -28.08 -18.32
C ARG A 92 22.98 -27.78 -19.82
N VAL A 93 21.86 -27.32 -20.35
CA VAL A 93 21.68 -26.97 -21.77
C VAL A 93 21.42 -25.47 -21.93
N PRO A 94 21.87 -24.84 -23.04
CA PRO A 94 21.50 -23.46 -23.34
C PRO A 94 20.00 -23.35 -23.66
N TYR A 95 19.44 -22.14 -23.50
CA TYR A 95 18.02 -21.88 -23.82
C TYR A 95 17.67 -22.13 -25.29
N ALA A 96 18.65 -21.99 -26.19
CA ALA A 96 18.52 -22.25 -27.62
C ALA A 96 18.73 -23.72 -28.02
N ALA A 97 18.79 -24.65 -27.05
CA ALA A 97 19.09 -26.04 -27.34
C ALA A 97 18.04 -26.72 -28.24
N SER A 98 18.52 -27.50 -29.21
CA SER A 98 17.68 -28.33 -30.06
C SER A 98 17.10 -29.53 -29.29
N GLN A 99 16.07 -30.18 -29.84
CA GLN A 99 15.51 -31.41 -29.26
C GLN A 99 16.59 -32.48 -29.03
N THR A 100 17.47 -32.66 -30.02
CA THR A 100 18.54 -33.65 -29.98
C THR A 100 19.56 -33.34 -28.89
N GLN A 101 19.91 -32.06 -28.69
CA GLN A 101 20.81 -31.63 -27.62
C GLN A 101 20.21 -31.88 -26.24
N ILE A 102 18.91 -31.62 -26.07
CA ILE A 102 18.17 -31.86 -24.81
C ILE A 102 18.14 -33.36 -24.50
N GLU A 103 17.85 -34.19 -25.50
CA GLU A 103 17.80 -35.64 -25.34
C GLU A 103 19.18 -36.23 -25.03
N GLN A 104 20.22 -35.80 -25.74
CA GLN A 104 21.60 -36.20 -25.44
C GLN A 104 22.06 -35.76 -24.05
N ALA A 105 21.68 -34.56 -23.60
CA ALA A 105 21.97 -34.09 -22.25
C ALA A 105 21.26 -34.94 -21.18
N TYR A 106 19.99 -35.24 -21.40
CA TYR A 106 19.21 -36.12 -20.52
C TYR A 106 19.84 -37.51 -20.42
N GLN A 107 20.18 -38.16 -21.55
CA GLN A 107 20.79 -39.49 -21.54
C GLN A 107 22.14 -39.51 -20.81
N ARG A 108 22.98 -38.47 -21.02
CA ARG A 108 24.27 -38.33 -20.33
C ARG A 108 24.12 -38.23 -18.81
N LEU A 109 23.08 -37.53 -18.32
CA LEU A 109 22.83 -37.36 -16.89
C LEU A 109 22.11 -38.57 -16.26
N ALA A 110 21.10 -39.12 -16.94
CA ALA A 110 20.24 -40.16 -16.38
C ALA A 110 20.90 -41.56 -16.35
N ALA A 111 21.72 -41.90 -17.35
CA ALA A 111 22.35 -43.22 -17.45
C ALA A 111 23.19 -43.64 -16.21
N PRO A 112 24.12 -42.80 -15.69
CA PRO A 112 24.87 -43.18 -14.49
C PRO A 112 24.00 -43.21 -13.23
N LEU A 113 23.02 -42.30 -13.12
CA LEU A 113 22.12 -42.22 -11.97
C LEU A 113 21.21 -43.44 -11.83
N ARG A 114 20.77 -44.02 -12.96
CA ARG A 114 19.95 -45.24 -12.99
C ARG A 114 20.71 -46.50 -12.57
N ARG A 115 22.04 -46.50 -12.70
CA ARG A 115 22.87 -47.63 -12.26
C ARG A 115 23.08 -47.65 -10.74
N ASN A 116 22.99 -46.49 -10.08
CA ASN A 116 23.28 -46.34 -8.66
C ASN A 116 22.04 -45.88 -7.87
N THR A 117 21.00 -46.72 -7.86
CA THR A 117 19.67 -46.43 -7.28
C THR A 117 19.58 -46.70 -5.77
N THR A 118 20.62 -47.21 -5.14
CA THR A 118 20.66 -47.48 -3.69
C THR A 118 20.68 -46.20 -2.88
N ASP A 119 21.37 -45.15 -3.32
CA ASP A 119 21.45 -43.86 -2.61
C ASP A 119 20.13 -43.05 -2.76
N PRO A 120 19.45 -42.67 -1.66
CA PRO A 120 18.25 -41.84 -1.71
C PRO A 120 18.48 -40.43 -2.29
N ALA A 121 19.66 -39.84 -2.13
CA ALA A 121 19.99 -38.52 -2.68
C ALA A 121 20.08 -38.56 -4.21
N LEU A 122 20.77 -39.58 -4.77
CA LEU A 122 20.87 -39.79 -6.22
C LEU A 122 19.51 -40.07 -6.84
N ARG A 123 18.63 -40.84 -6.17
CA ARG A 123 17.24 -41.05 -6.60
C ARG A 123 16.44 -39.75 -6.64
N ARG A 124 16.64 -38.84 -5.68
CA ARG A 124 15.98 -37.53 -5.69
C ARG A 124 16.45 -36.69 -6.87
N TYR A 125 17.76 -36.67 -7.11
CA TYR A 125 18.34 -35.93 -8.23
C TYR A 125 17.89 -36.48 -9.59
N LEU A 126 17.86 -37.81 -9.76
CA LEU A 126 17.34 -38.46 -10.97
C LEU A 126 15.90 -38.02 -11.26
N ARG A 127 15.02 -38.00 -10.24
CA ARG A 127 13.64 -37.51 -10.40
C ARG A 127 13.62 -36.06 -10.88
N THR A 128 14.49 -35.19 -10.36
CA THR A 128 14.59 -33.79 -10.83
C THR A 128 15.04 -33.70 -12.29
N VAL A 129 16.00 -34.53 -12.71
CA VAL A 129 16.47 -34.60 -14.11
C VAL A 129 15.35 -35.09 -15.04
N GLU A 130 14.61 -36.12 -14.64
CA GLU A 130 13.48 -36.67 -15.41
C GLU A 130 12.34 -35.65 -15.55
N HIS A 131 12.01 -34.92 -14.49
CA HIS A 131 11.03 -33.82 -14.57
C HIS A 131 11.51 -32.67 -15.45
N ALA A 132 12.78 -32.27 -15.35
CA ALA A 132 13.34 -31.23 -16.20
C ALA A 132 13.27 -31.61 -17.68
N TYR A 133 13.57 -32.87 -18.01
CA TYR A 133 13.41 -33.40 -19.36
C TYR A 133 11.94 -33.42 -19.80
N ALA A 134 11.01 -33.83 -18.94
CA ALA A 134 9.57 -33.85 -19.27
C ALA A 134 9.04 -32.45 -19.67
N VAL A 135 9.48 -31.39 -18.99
CA VAL A 135 9.15 -29.99 -19.33
C VAL A 135 9.72 -29.59 -20.68
N LEU A 136 10.99 -29.95 -20.94
CA LEU A 136 11.73 -29.48 -22.10
C LEU A 136 11.51 -30.32 -23.36
N ARG A 137 10.96 -31.53 -23.23
CA ARG A 137 10.73 -32.49 -24.33
C ARG A 137 9.72 -31.97 -25.35
N ASP A 138 8.64 -31.32 -24.91
CA ASP A 138 7.64 -30.73 -25.79
C ASP A 138 8.05 -29.29 -26.17
N PRO A 139 8.12 -28.95 -27.48
CA PRO A 139 8.45 -27.59 -27.92
C PRO A 139 7.52 -26.51 -27.34
N ARG A 140 6.22 -26.78 -27.19
CA ARG A 140 5.26 -25.81 -26.65
C ARG A 140 5.53 -25.53 -25.18
N TRP A 141 5.77 -26.58 -24.39
CA TRP A 141 6.09 -26.45 -22.97
C TRP A 141 7.46 -25.83 -22.74
N ARG A 142 8.44 -26.12 -23.60
CA ARG A 142 9.76 -25.49 -23.56
C ARG A 142 9.68 -23.97 -23.70
N GLN A 143 8.89 -23.48 -24.66
CA GLN A 143 8.73 -22.04 -24.88
C GLN A 143 8.07 -21.37 -23.67
N GLN A 144 6.98 -21.96 -23.15
CA GLN A 144 6.32 -21.45 -21.94
C GLN A 144 7.26 -21.42 -20.73
N HIS A 145 8.04 -22.48 -20.51
CA HIS A 145 9.01 -22.55 -19.41
C HIS A 145 10.14 -21.53 -19.60
N TYR A 146 10.61 -21.32 -20.83
CA TYR A 146 11.60 -20.30 -21.14
C TYR A 146 11.09 -18.89 -20.81
N GLU A 147 9.87 -18.55 -21.23
CA GLU A 147 9.25 -17.27 -20.90
C GLU A 147 9.12 -17.08 -19.39
N GLN A 148 8.65 -18.11 -18.67
CA GLN A 148 8.55 -18.08 -17.21
C GLN A 148 9.91 -17.83 -16.54
N VAL A 149 10.95 -18.57 -16.93
CA VAL A 149 12.31 -18.40 -16.41
C VAL A 149 12.86 -17.00 -16.75
N ARG A 150 12.61 -16.50 -17.96
CA ARG A 150 13.02 -15.16 -18.39
C ARG A 150 12.37 -14.09 -17.51
N HIS A 151 11.06 -14.15 -17.30
CA HIS A 151 10.35 -13.21 -16.44
C HIS A 151 10.89 -13.22 -15.00
N GLN A 152 11.12 -14.39 -14.43
CA GLN A 152 11.71 -14.53 -13.09
C GLN A 152 13.12 -13.94 -13.00
N ASN A 153 13.97 -14.19 -14.01
CA ASN A 153 15.33 -13.66 -14.02
C ASN A 153 15.37 -12.14 -14.17
N VAL A 154 14.51 -11.56 -15.00
CA VAL A 154 14.38 -10.10 -15.13
C VAL A 154 13.97 -9.48 -13.80
N GLN A 155 12.97 -10.04 -13.12
CA GLN A 155 12.51 -9.56 -11.82
C GLN A 155 13.61 -9.67 -10.75
N ARG A 156 14.34 -10.79 -10.69
CA ARG A 156 15.48 -10.98 -9.77
C ARG A 156 16.57 -9.95 -10.01
N THR A 157 16.96 -9.77 -11.28
CA THR A 157 18.01 -8.81 -11.64
C THR A 157 17.62 -7.38 -11.28
N ALA A 158 16.35 -7.00 -11.49
CA ALA A 158 15.85 -5.70 -11.07
C ALA A 158 15.93 -5.54 -9.54
N LEU A 159 15.45 -6.53 -8.78
CA LEU A 159 15.49 -6.53 -7.31
C LEU A 159 16.92 -6.45 -6.77
N ASP A 160 17.86 -7.18 -7.37
CA ASP A 160 19.27 -7.18 -6.97
C ASP A 160 19.93 -5.82 -7.23
N ARG A 161 19.61 -5.17 -8.38
CA ARG A 161 20.04 -3.79 -8.65
C ARG A 161 19.48 -2.82 -7.61
N PHE A 162 18.19 -2.92 -7.26
CA PHE A 162 17.61 -2.10 -6.20
C PHE A 162 18.30 -2.34 -4.86
N ARG A 163 18.49 -3.59 -4.44
CA ARG A 163 19.17 -3.93 -3.18
C ARG A 163 20.60 -3.38 -3.13
N ALA A 164 21.35 -3.45 -4.24
CA ALA A 164 22.69 -2.89 -4.34
C ALA A 164 22.69 -1.36 -4.15
N LEU A 165 21.74 -0.65 -4.76
CA LEU A 165 21.57 0.80 -4.54
C LEU A 165 21.29 1.10 -3.06
N TYR A 166 20.32 0.42 -2.44
CA TYR A 166 19.99 0.61 -1.02
C TYR A 166 21.16 0.29 -0.07
N ALA A 167 21.98 -0.71 -0.39
CA ALA A 167 23.17 -1.05 0.39
C ALA A 167 24.18 0.12 0.43
N GLY A 168 24.38 0.82 -0.69
CA GLY A 168 25.22 2.03 -0.73
C GLY A 168 24.67 3.14 0.17
N TYR A 169 23.37 3.42 0.08
CA TYR A 169 22.71 4.47 0.85
C TYR A 169 22.58 4.17 2.35
N ALA A 170 22.54 2.90 2.76
CA ALA A 170 22.37 2.51 4.17
C ALA A 170 23.46 3.09 5.08
N SER A 171 24.70 3.18 4.59
CA SER A 171 25.81 3.79 5.36
C SER A 171 25.63 5.30 5.58
N VAL A 172 25.05 5.99 4.60
CA VAL A 172 24.76 7.43 4.66
C VAL A 172 23.55 7.66 5.57
N ALA A 173 22.51 6.84 5.42
CA ALA A 173 21.30 6.87 6.25
C ALA A 173 21.59 6.70 7.76
N ARG A 174 22.51 5.79 8.12
CA ARG A 174 22.92 5.63 9.53
C ARG A 174 23.69 6.84 10.05
N ARG A 175 24.54 7.44 9.22
CA ARG A 175 25.30 8.64 9.58
C ARG A 175 24.38 9.83 9.77
N SER A 176 23.42 10.06 8.87
CA SER A 176 22.46 11.16 9.00
C SER A 176 21.61 11.02 10.27
N CYS A 177 21.11 9.81 10.58
CA CYS A 177 20.34 9.59 11.81
C CYS A 177 21.12 9.88 13.10
N ARG A 178 22.43 9.64 13.14
CA ARG A 178 23.25 10.00 14.32
C ARG A 178 23.25 11.50 14.59
N TRP A 179 23.31 12.30 13.51
CA TRP A 179 23.22 13.76 13.61
C TRP A 179 21.81 14.22 13.97
N LEU A 180 20.77 13.54 13.47
CA LEU A 180 19.38 13.88 13.79
C LEU A 180 19.04 13.75 15.28
N VAL A 181 19.76 12.93 16.05
CA VAL A 181 19.59 12.84 17.52
C VAL A 181 19.92 14.16 18.23
N LEU A 182 20.74 15.03 17.64
CA LEU A 182 21.05 16.32 18.23
C LEU A 182 19.84 17.25 18.31
N LEU A 183 18.89 17.14 17.38
CA LEU A 183 17.69 17.98 17.36
C LEU A 183 16.79 17.78 18.60
N PRO A 184 16.32 16.56 18.94
CA PRO A 184 15.52 16.35 20.15
C PRO A 184 16.32 16.64 21.42
N LEU A 185 17.64 16.37 21.43
CA LEU A 185 18.50 16.75 22.55
C LEU A 185 18.56 18.27 22.74
N LEU A 186 18.65 19.04 21.66
CA LEU A 186 18.63 20.50 21.70
C LEU A 186 17.27 21.02 22.19
N VAL A 187 16.16 20.47 21.69
CA VAL A 187 14.80 20.83 22.13
C VAL A 187 14.63 20.56 23.62
N TRP A 188 15.08 19.40 24.10
CA TRP A 188 14.99 19.06 25.52
C TRP A 188 15.94 19.89 26.38
N ALA A 189 17.16 20.15 25.91
CA ALA A 189 18.10 21.02 26.62
C ALA A 189 17.52 22.43 26.76
N ASP A 190 17.00 23.02 25.69
CA ASP A 190 16.35 24.34 25.75
C ASP A 190 15.14 24.35 26.70
N TYR A 191 14.36 23.26 26.72
CA TYR A 191 13.19 23.14 27.59
C TYR A 191 13.54 22.97 29.08
N TRP A 192 14.59 22.20 29.41
CA TRP A 192 14.91 21.90 30.83
C TRP A 192 15.91 22.88 31.45
N LEU A 193 16.68 23.61 30.64
CA LEU A 193 17.61 24.61 31.15
C LEU A 193 16.87 25.83 31.73
N PRO A 194 17.49 26.54 32.69
CA PRO A 194 16.89 27.73 33.28
C PRO A 194 16.57 28.78 32.21
N GLY A 195 15.28 29.07 32.07
CA GLY A 195 14.78 30.11 31.17
C GLY A 195 15.09 31.52 31.66
N ARG A 196 14.95 32.49 30.76
CA ARG A 196 15.03 33.92 31.08
C ARG A 196 13.68 34.43 31.60
N SER A 197 13.71 35.33 32.56
CA SER A 197 12.51 36.03 33.04
C SER A 197 12.30 37.30 32.21
N VAL A 198 11.10 37.45 31.64
CA VAL A 198 10.73 38.61 30.82
C VAL A 198 9.35 39.10 31.23
N LEU A 199 9.16 40.42 31.25
CA LEU A 199 7.87 41.05 31.45
C LEU A 199 7.10 41.05 30.12
N ALA A 200 5.95 40.39 30.09
CA ALA A 200 5.13 40.22 28.90
C ALA A 200 3.77 40.89 29.07
N ARG A 201 3.29 41.60 28.04
CA ARG A 201 1.98 42.26 28.06
C ARG A 201 0.92 41.33 27.47
N PRO A 202 -0.29 41.24 28.07
CA PRO A 202 -1.38 40.50 27.45
C PRO A 202 -1.85 41.16 26.16
N LEU A 203 -2.06 40.34 25.14
CA LEU A 203 -2.60 40.72 23.84
C LEU A 203 -4.02 40.20 23.65
N LEU A 204 -4.32 39.01 24.16
CA LEU A 204 -5.62 38.36 24.04
C LEU A 204 -5.86 37.44 25.23
N LEU A 205 -7.10 37.42 25.73
CA LEU A 205 -7.54 36.49 26.76
C LEU A 205 -8.85 35.84 26.31
N GLN A 206 -8.83 34.51 26.20
CA GLN A 206 -9.99 33.71 25.82
C GLN A 206 -10.16 32.56 26.81
N CYS A 207 -11.26 32.56 27.55
CA CYS A 207 -11.56 31.49 28.50
C CYS A 207 -12.66 30.58 27.96
N TYR A 208 -12.46 29.28 28.11
CA TYR A 208 -13.36 28.23 27.67
C TYR A 208 -13.65 27.29 28.85
N GLN A 209 -14.83 26.69 28.87
CA GLN A 209 -15.15 25.58 29.78
C GLN A 209 -15.19 24.27 29.02
N VAL A 210 -14.40 23.30 29.48
CA VAL A 210 -14.36 21.94 28.93
C VAL A 210 -14.57 20.95 30.07
N GLN A 211 -15.63 20.14 30.00
CA GLN A 211 -15.96 19.10 31.00
C GLN A 211 -16.01 19.58 32.47
N GLY A 212 -16.39 20.84 32.71
CA GLY A 212 -16.49 21.42 34.06
C GLY A 212 -15.22 22.14 34.54
N GLU A 213 -14.09 21.99 33.85
CA GLU A 213 -12.85 22.72 34.13
C GLU A 213 -12.78 24.00 33.26
N ARG A 214 -12.49 25.14 33.90
CA ARG A 214 -12.24 26.42 33.21
C ARG A 214 -10.78 26.44 32.74
N SER A 215 -10.56 26.76 31.47
CA SER A 215 -9.24 26.93 30.87
C SER A 215 -9.18 28.27 30.15
N CYS A 216 -8.23 29.12 30.55
CA CYS A 216 -8.00 30.43 29.97
C CYS A 216 -6.73 30.41 29.12
N PHE A 217 -6.89 30.72 27.84
CA PHE A 217 -5.82 30.96 26.89
C PHE A 217 -5.43 32.44 26.93
N VAL A 218 -4.19 32.71 27.33
CA VAL A 218 -3.62 34.04 27.39
C VAL A 218 -2.52 34.15 26.35
N ARG A 219 -2.68 35.08 25.41
CA ARG A 219 -1.62 35.46 24.47
C ARG A 219 -0.88 36.65 25.04
N THR A 220 0.45 36.58 25.05
CA THR A 220 1.30 37.71 25.45
C THR A 220 2.29 38.08 24.36
N THR A 221 2.99 39.21 24.52
CA THR A 221 4.08 39.63 23.64
C THR A 221 5.24 38.63 23.55
N GLU A 222 5.39 37.76 24.55
CA GLU A 222 6.48 36.79 24.64
C GLU A 222 6.05 35.34 24.37
N GLY A 223 4.76 35.12 24.09
CA GLY A 223 4.20 33.81 23.78
C GLY A 223 2.86 33.55 24.46
N PRO A 224 2.10 32.56 23.97
CA PRO A 224 0.86 32.16 24.60
C PRO A 224 1.08 31.16 25.74
N PHE A 225 0.17 31.15 26.71
CA PHE A 225 0.07 30.11 27.73
C PHE A 225 -1.38 29.81 28.08
N LEU A 226 -1.62 28.61 28.63
CA LEU A 226 -2.92 28.19 29.16
C LEU A 226 -2.85 28.10 30.68
N THR A 227 -3.87 28.59 31.37
CA THR A 227 -4.03 28.46 32.83
C THR A 227 -5.43 27.99 33.18
N THR A 228 -5.57 27.32 34.32
CA THR A 228 -6.86 26.85 34.85
C THR A 228 -7.52 27.85 35.81
N ILE A 229 -6.79 28.87 36.25
CA ILE A 229 -7.26 29.84 37.24
C ILE A 229 -7.91 31.03 36.51
N GLU A 230 -8.96 31.57 37.13
CA GLU A 230 -9.54 32.86 36.71
C GLU A 230 -8.55 33.99 36.92
N LEU A 231 -8.23 34.66 35.82
CA LEU A 231 -7.31 35.79 35.85
C LEU A 231 -8.07 37.05 36.28
N PRO A 232 -7.57 37.80 37.28
CA PRO A 232 -8.17 39.07 37.63
C PRO A 232 -8.15 40.03 36.42
N GLY A 233 -9.22 40.79 36.24
CA GLY A 233 -9.31 41.77 35.16
C GLY A 233 -8.29 42.90 35.34
N GLY A 234 -7.72 43.39 34.23
CA GLY A 234 -6.86 44.57 34.25
C GLY A 234 -5.37 44.31 34.55
N ILE A 235 -4.88 43.08 34.36
CA ILE A 235 -3.44 42.79 34.47
C ILE A 235 -2.69 43.47 33.31
N GLU A 236 -1.78 44.40 33.62
CA GLU A 236 -0.98 45.09 32.61
C GLU A 236 0.23 44.26 32.14
N GLN A 237 0.82 43.45 33.02
CA GLN A 237 2.04 42.68 32.75
C GLN A 237 2.07 41.35 33.50
N TYR A 238 2.66 40.34 32.87
CA TYR A 238 3.01 39.06 33.47
C TYR A 238 4.52 38.90 33.49
N LYS A 239 5.06 38.32 34.55
CA LYS A 239 6.45 37.90 34.56
C LYS A 239 6.51 36.45 34.08
N LEU A 240 6.97 36.25 32.85
CA LEU A 240 7.08 34.94 32.22
C LEU A 240 8.50 34.42 32.34
N ARG A 241 8.64 33.12 32.62
CA ARG A 241 9.91 32.40 32.47
C ARG A 241 9.88 31.65 31.15
N ILE A 242 10.68 32.08 30.18
CA ILE A 242 10.72 31.53 28.81
C ILE A 242 12.05 30.85 28.49
N SER A 243 12.03 29.80 27.68
CA SER A 243 13.25 29.16 27.18
C SER A 243 14.07 30.10 26.27
N TRP A 244 15.34 29.75 26.04
CA TRP A 244 16.28 30.64 25.34
C TRP A 244 16.10 30.60 23.83
N LEU A 245 15.94 29.41 23.26
CA LEU A 245 15.95 29.17 21.82
C LEU A 245 14.55 29.18 21.23
N PHE A 246 13.62 28.43 21.84
CA PHE A 246 12.28 28.22 21.32
C PHE A 246 11.19 28.97 22.08
N ARG A 247 11.57 29.80 23.07
CA ARG A 247 10.69 30.69 23.85
C ARG A 247 9.52 29.96 24.55
N PHE A 248 9.72 28.72 24.98
CA PHE A 248 8.68 27.97 25.70
C PHE A 248 8.36 28.63 27.03
N VAL A 249 7.08 28.89 27.32
CA VAL A 249 6.64 29.45 28.60
C VAL A 249 6.60 28.34 29.67
N HIS A 250 7.43 28.46 30.70
CA HIS A 250 7.58 27.48 31.78
C HIS A 250 6.87 27.87 33.07
N ALA A 251 6.74 29.17 33.32
CA ALA A 251 6.05 29.71 34.47
C ALA A 251 5.51 31.08 34.09
N ALA A 252 4.33 31.41 34.62
CA ALA A 252 3.77 32.74 34.57
C ALA A 252 3.49 33.20 36.00
N GLU A 253 4.07 34.33 36.38
CA GLU A 253 3.85 34.97 37.67
C GLU A 253 2.97 36.21 37.46
N LEU A 254 1.98 36.36 38.34
CA LEU A 254 1.20 37.58 38.48
C LEU A 254 2.09 38.70 39.06
N PRO A 255 1.72 39.99 38.88
CA PRO A 255 2.39 41.11 39.53
C PRO A 255 2.45 40.99 41.06
N SER A 256 1.50 40.26 41.66
CA SER A 256 1.45 39.94 43.09
C SER A 256 2.51 38.94 43.55
N GLY A 257 3.23 38.29 42.63
CA GLY A 257 4.21 37.24 42.92
C GLY A 257 3.62 35.83 42.98
N GLU A 258 2.31 35.67 42.75
CA GLU A 258 1.66 34.37 42.70
C GLU A 258 1.94 33.63 41.38
N ASN A 259 2.26 32.34 41.47
CA ASN A 259 2.51 31.48 40.31
C ASN A 259 1.19 30.95 39.73
N LEU A 260 1.00 31.12 38.43
CA LEU A 260 -0.14 30.57 37.69
C LEU A 260 0.17 29.11 37.27
N PRO A 261 -0.77 28.17 37.48
CA PRO A 261 -0.62 26.80 37.02
C PRO A 261 -0.77 26.76 35.49
N LEU A 262 0.29 26.34 34.81
CA LEU A 262 0.29 26.25 33.35
C LEU A 262 -0.21 24.88 32.88
N LEU A 263 -1.19 24.87 31.97
CA LEU A 263 -1.54 23.66 31.23
C LEU A 263 -0.45 23.42 30.16
N ILE A 264 0.33 22.36 30.33
CA ILE A 264 1.50 22.09 29.48
C ILE A 264 1.03 21.70 28.06
N ASN A 265 1.14 22.64 27.12
CA ASN A 265 0.85 22.42 25.68
C ASN A 265 1.97 21.69 24.91
N GLN A 266 3.07 21.32 25.57
CA GLN A 266 4.28 20.80 24.91
C GLN A 266 4.31 19.27 24.78
N THR A 267 3.23 18.57 25.12
CA THR A 267 3.12 17.10 25.04
C THR A 267 3.30 16.60 23.60
N THR A 268 2.81 17.33 22.61
CA THR A 268 2.98 16.99 21.19
C THR A 268 4.45 17.11 20.76
N LEU A 269 5.14 18.20 21.11
CA LEU A 269 6.56 18.37 20.76
C LEU A 269 7.44 17.32 21.47
N ALA A 270 7.17 17.04 22.74
CA ALA A 270 7.86 16.03 23.51
C ALA A 270 7.66 14.62 22.92
N SER A 271 6.41 14.24 22.62
CA SER A 271 6.11 12.93 22.02
C SER A 271 6.72 12.76 20.63
N MET A 272 6.66 13.77 19.76
CA MET A 272 7.32 13.73 18.44
C MET A 272 8.84 13.64 18.56
N SER A 273 9.45 14.28 19.55
CA SER A 273 10.89 14.19 19.85
C SER A 273 11.29 12.77 20.30
N VAL A 274 10.47 12.12 21.12
CA VAL A 274 10.67 10.71 21.51
C VAL A 274 10.56 9.79 20.29
N ILE A 275 9.55 9.97 19.44
CA ILE A 275 9.39 9.18 18.21
C ILE A 275 10.62 9.34 17.32
N LEU A 276 11.12 10.56 17.15
CA LEU A 276 12.35 10.81 16.39
C LEU A 276 13.56 10.07 16.97
N LEU A 277 13.74 10.07 18.29
CA LEU A 277 14.80 9.31 18.96
C LEU A 277 14.66 7.81 18.74
N LEU A 278 13.44 7.27 18.84
CA LEU A 278 13.16 5.86 18.58
C LEU A 278 13.48 5.47 17.14
N LEU A 279 13.11 6.29 16.16
CA LEU A 279 13.44 6.06 14.75
C LEU A 279 14.96 6.12 14.52
N CYS A 280 15.65 7.07 15.14
CA CYS A 280 17.12 7.15 15.06
C CYS A 280 17.80 5.93 15.70
N CYS A 281 17.27 5.44 16.83
CA CYS A 281 17.77 4.21 17.48
C CYS A 281 17.51 2.98 16.61
N LEU A 282 16.29 2.86 16.06
CA LEU A 282 15.90 1.79 15.16
C LEU A 282 16.82 1.74 13.93
N SER A 283 17.20 2.89 13.35
CA SER A 283 18.09 2.91 12.18
C SER A 283 19.52 2.40 12.47
N GLN A 284 19.96 2.37 13.73
CA GLN A 284 21.28 1.85 14.13
C GLN A 284 21.28 0.34 14.40
N GLN A 285 20.11 -0.30 14.49
CA GLN A 285 20.00 -1.73 14.76
C GLN A 285 20.69 -2.55 13.66
N ARG A 286 21.60 -3.45 14.06
CA ARG A 286 22.35 -4.32 13.13
C ARG A 286 21.46 -5.35 12.42
N ARG A 287 20.27 -5.62 12.95
CA ARG A 287 19.31 -6.60 12.39
C ARG A 287 18.51 -6.07 11.21
N LEU A 288 18.46 -4.75 10.98
CA LEU A 288 17.74 -4.21 9.83
C LEU A 288 18.49 -4.47 8.52
N THR A 289 17.72 -4.82 7.49
CA THR A 289 18.20 -4.84 6.10
C THR A 289 18.59 -3.43 5.65
N ALA A 290 19.38 -3.34 4.58
CA ALA A 290 19.76 -2.05 4.00
C ALA A 290 18.53 -1.22 3.59
N GLU A 291 17.53 -1.87 2.99
CA GLU A 291 16.25 -1.26 2.63
C GLU A 291 15.52 -0.69 3.85
N GLY A 292 15.35 -1.51 4.91
CA GLY A 292 14.70 -1.07 6.14
C GLY A 292 15.46 0.08 6.81
N THR A 293 16.79 0.05 6.78
CA THR A 293 17.63 1.14 7.31
C THR A 293 17.35 2.47 6.60
N VAL A 294 17.23 2.45 5.27
CA VAL A 294 16.95 3.66 4.48
C VAL A 294 15.52 4.15 4.72
N GLN A 295 14.52 3.26 4.74
CA GLN A 295 13.13 3.64 5.01
C GLN A 295 12.96 4.28 6.39
N VAL A 296 13.57 3.70 7.43
CA VAL A 296 13.54 4.27 8.78
C VAL A 296 14.25 5.62 8.82
N ALA A 297 15.37 5.80 8.10
CA ALA A 297 16.06 7.08 8.05
C ALA A 297 15.24 8.17 7.32
N ILE A 298 14.50 7.82 6.27
CA ILE A 298 13.56 8.74 5.61
C ILE A 298 12.47 9.16 6.59
N ALA A 299 11.87 8.20 7.31
CA ALA A 299 10.87 8.51 8.34
C ALA A 299 11.44 9.42 9.45
N ALA A 300 12.66 9.14 9.92
CA ALA A 300 13.35 9.98 10.90
C ALA A 300 13.57 11.42 10.37
N ALA A 301 13.95 11.58 9.10
CA ALA A 301 14.11 12.90 8.50
C ALA A 301 12.78 13.69 8.43
N PHE A 302 11.67 13.05 8.03
CA PHE A 302 10.36 13.68 8.06
C PHE A 302 9.94 14.09 9.48
N MET A 303 10.16 13.21 10.46
CA MET A 303 9.87 13.52 11.87
C MET A 303 10.74 14.67 12.40
N ALA A 304 12.00 14.75 12.00
CA ALA A 304 12.88 15.86 12.37
C ALA A 304 12.39 17.19 11.80
N VAL A 305 11.93 17.21 10.55
CA VAL A 305 11.31 18.42 9.96
C VAL A 305 10.05 18.81 10.74
N LEU A 306 9.20 17.85 11.11
CA LEU A 306 7.99 18.14 11.89
C LEU A 306 8.31 18.71 13.28
N VAL A 307 9.28 18.12 13.99
CA VAL A 307 9.75 18.61 15.29
C VAL A 307 10.30 20.03 15.15
N LEU A 308 11.12 20.29 14.14
CA LEU A 308 11.68 21.62 13.88
C LEU A 308 10.58 22.65 13.57
N LEU A 309 9.61 22.30 12.72
CA LEU A 309 8.50 23.18 12.38
C LEU A 309 7.63 23.49 13.59
N LEU A 310 7.32 22.50 14.44
CA LEU A 310 6.57 22.72 15.68
C LEU A 310 7.35 23.59 16.67
N ALA A 311 8.66 23.38 16.79
CA ALA A 311 9.51 24.19 17.66
C ALA A 311 9.60 25.65 17.19
N ILE A 312 9.76 25.88 15.88
CA ILE A 312 9.76 27.23 15.27
C ILE A 312 8.38 27.88 15.37
N PHE A 313 7.32 27.12 15.12
CA PHE A 313 5.95 27.62 15.22
C PHE A 313 5.64 28.12 16.63
N ASN A 314 6.11 27.39 17.66
CA ASN A 314 6.05 27.85 19.05
C ASN A 314 6.77 29.19 19.28
N ALA A 315 7.92 29.38 18.61
CA ALA A 315 8.81 30.51 18.87
C ALA A 315 8.45 31.81 18.11
N TYR A 316 7.90 31.70 16.88
CA TYR A 316 7.88 32.83 15.94
C TYR A 316 6.52 33.21 15.33
N ARG A 317 5.58 32.28 15.22
CA ARG A 317 4.21 32.68 14.87
C ARG A 317 3.48 32.87 16.18
N TYR A 318 3.29 34.12 16.58
CA TYR A 318 2.00 34.71 16.94
C TYR A 318 2.17 36.06 17.62
#